data_AF-A0A6M7WMI9-F1
#
_entry.id   AF-A0A6M7WMI9-F1
#
_cell.length_a   1.000
_cell.length_b   1.000
_cell.length_c   1.000
_cell.angle_alpha   90.00
_cell.angle_beta   90.00
_cell.angle_gamma   90.00
#
_symmetry.space_group_name_H-M   'P 1'
#
loop_
_entity.id
_entity.type
_entity.pdbx_description
1 polymer ?
#
loop_
_entity_poly.entity_id
_entity_poly.type
_entity_poly.pdbx_seq_one_letter_code
_entity_poly.pdbx_strand_id
1 'polypeptide(L)'
;MNERATIAGVETTTEVVYDAAAEARIDNPARGAADDQMPSPGTDALHGPAEGSGCHGGKAELTRAAEAAGNGELMQRLRTDYPQGPHDQPQSMCPAFGSLRVGLRMRRTATVLSGSACCVYGLTFTSHFYGAKRTVGYVPFNSETLVTGKLYEDIREAVHKLADPQLYDTIIVTNLCVPTASGVPLRALPKEINGVRIVGIDVPGFGVPTHAEAKDVLAGAMLNYARLEAAAGPVPAPKNVASGRPTITLLGEMFPVDPVSIGRMLEPLGLAAGPVVPTREWRELYGALDCAAVAAIHPFYTASVREFHAAGRDVVGSAPVGVEGTAAWLDAIGEACGIPVRTVDAAKAPILAATKAALEGSPISARITLSGYEGSELIVGRLLKESGADLRYVGTACPKTRWNEGDAEWLTAHGVHVEFRASLEKDIAAVDSFDPELAIGTTPVVQHAKQKSIPALYFTNLISARPLMGPAGAGSLATVINAAAGNKDRFDAMTAFFEGVGKDHTAGVWHDPNRLPDKQAKAAAPLVAAKSSVTMEDF
;
A
#
# COMPACT_ATOMS: atom_id res chain seq x y z
N MET A 1 52.08 38.89 -0.84
CA MET A 1 52.98 38.31 0.19
C MET A 1 52.09 37.76 1.29
N ASN A 2 52.37 36.54 1.71
CA ASN A 2 51.66 35.73 2.71
C ASN A 2 51.18 36.51 3.93
N GLU A 3 50.00 36.17 4.46
CA GLU A 3 49.95 35.41 5.73
C GLU A 3 48.57 34.81 6.00
N ARG A 4 48.62 33.55 6.43
CA ARG A 4 47.51 32.71 6.89
C ARG A 4 47.12 33.13 8.31
N ALA A 5 45.83 33.20 8.59
CA ALA A 5 45.30 33.08 9.94
C ALA A 5 44.28 31.93 9.96
N THR A 6 44.70 30.85 10.59
CA THR A 6 43.95 29.63 10.88
C THR A 6 42.91 29.92 11.96
N ILE A 7 41.64 29.56 11.74
CA ILE A 7 40.66 29.41 12.83
C ILE A 7 40.18 27.96 12.78
N ALA A 8 40.50 27.24 13.85
CA ALA A 8 40.02 25.90 14.13
C ALA A 8 38.55 25.98 14.58
N GLY A 9 37.69 25.17 13.96
CA GLY A 9 36.31 24.95 14.37
C GLY A 9 35.97 23.49 14.15
N VAL A 10 35.87 22.74 15.24
CA VAL A 10 35.39 21.36 15.28
C VAL A 10 33.89 21.41 15.02
N GLU A 11 33.44 20.94 13.85
CA GLU A 11 32.00 20.72 13.59
C GLU A 11 31.57 19.41 14.26
N THR A 12 30.96 19.54 15.44
CA THR A 12 30.11 18.50 16.01
C THR A 12 28.83 18.42 15.19
N THR A 13 28.64 17.33 14.45
CA THR A 13 27.35 16.98 13.81
C THR A 13 26.29 16.82 14.89
N THR A 14 25.47 17.85 15.09
CA THR A 14 24.30 17.79 15.97
C THR A 14 23.13 17.30 15.14
N GLU A 15 22.58 16.15 15.53
CA GLU A 15 21.33 15.61 14.99
C GLU A 15 20.21 16.65 15.17
N VAL A 16 19.47 16.96 14.10
CA VAL A 16 18.33 17.87 14.18
C VAL A 16 17.14 17.11 14.78
N VAL A 17 16.84 17.41 16.05
CA VAL A 17 15.73 16.84 16.81
C VAL A 17 14.47 17.68 16.57
N TYR A 18 13.44 17.07 15.94
CA TYR A 18 12.19 17.76 15.56
C TYR A 18 11.13 17.78 16.67
N ASP A 19 11.26 16.96 17.72
CA ASP A 19 10.47 17.01 18.95
C ASP A 19 11.16 16.27 20.12
N ALA A 20 10.64 16.41 21.34
CA ALA A 20 11.17 15.75 22.54
C ALA A 20 10.75 14.26 22.66
N ALA A 21 10.25 13.61 21.60
CA ALA A 21 9.75 12.23 21.69
C ALA A 21 10.88 11.21 21.96
N ALA A 22 12.14 11.55 21.66
CA ALA A 22 13.30 10.75 22.02
C ALA A 22 13.48 10.59 23.54
N GLU A 23 12.88 11.48 24.34
CA GLU A 23 12.94 11.46 25.80
C GLU A 23 11.72 10.77 26.43
N ALA A 24 10.76 10.29 25.63
CA ALA A 24 9.59 9.60 26.13
C ALA A 24 9.98 8.25 26.75
N ARG A 25 9.85 8.13 28.07
CA ARG A 25 10.04 6.87 28.79
C ARG A 25 9.07 5.82 28.26
N ILE A 26 9.62 4.74 27.72
CA ILE A 26 8.88 3.53 27.38
C ILE A 26 8.62 2.81 28.70
N ASP A 27 7.44 3.01 29.28
CA ASP A 27 6.99 2.28 30.47
C ASP A 27 6.69 0.82 30.08
N ASN A 28 7.72 0.00 30.11
CA ASN A 28 7.59 -1.46 30.10
C ASN A 28 7.68 -1.91 31.56
N PRO A 29 6.60 -2.37 32.21
CA PRO A 29 6.69 -2.86 33.57
C PRO A 29 7.64 -4.06 33.58
N ALA A 30 8.79 -3.91 34.24
CA ALA A 30 9.79 -4.95 34.41
C ALA A 30 9.14 -6.17 35.06
N ARG A 31 8.88 -7.23 34.28
CA ARG A 31 8.62 -8.56 34.84
C ARG A 31 9.94 -9.04 35.44
N GLY A 32 9.93 -9.23 36.76
CA GLY A 32 11.05 -9.77 37.51
C GLY A 32 11.45 -11.14 36.98
N ALA A 33 12.76 -11.37 36.91
CA ALA A 33 13.35 -12.64 36.55
C ALA A 33 13.00 -13.70 37.60
N ALA A 34 12.04 -14.57 37.30
CA ALA A 34 11.89 -15.89 37.92
C ALA A 34 11.01 -16.78 37.01
N ASP A 35 11.54 -17.96 36.68
CA ASP A 35 10.96 -19.09 35.94
C ASP A 35 10.70 -18.93 34.44
N ASP A 36 11.80 -18.84 33.66
CA ASP A 36 11.84 -19.32 32.26
C ASP A 36 12.64 -20.63 32.20
N GLN A 37 11.97 -21.76 32.40
CA GLN A 37 12.42 -23.05 31.88
C GLN A 37 11.49 -23.44 30.72
N MET A 38 11.89 -23.04 29.51
CA MET A 38 11.33 -23.62 28.29
C MET A 38 11.90 -25.03 28.10
N PRO A 39 11.07 -26.08 27.95
CA PRO A 39 11.56 -27.40 27.58
C PRO A 39 12.04 -27.38 26.12
N SER A 40 13.21 -27.97 25.88
CA SER A 40 13.75 -28.25 24.55
C SER A 40 12.83 -29.21 23.77
N PRO A 41 12.68 -29.05 22.44
CA PRO A 41 11.84 -29.95 21.67
C PRO A 41 12.49 -31.34 21.60
N GLY A 42 11.84 -32.31 22.26
CA GLY A 42 12.15 -33.73 22.16
C GLY A 42 11.83 -34.25 20.77
N THR A 43 12.76 -35.02 20.22
CA THR A 43 12.60 -35.80 19.00
C THR A 43 11.72 -37.01 19.29
N ASP A 44 10.41 -36.88 19.13
CA ASP A 44 9.51 -38.04 19.05
C ASP A 44 8.78 -38.03 17.70
N ALA A 45 8.93 -39.17 17.01
CA ALA A 45 8.40 -39.45 15.69
C ALA A 45 6.86 -39.36 15.69
N LEU A 46 6.33 -38.29 15.10
CA LEU A 46 4.89 -38.11 14.87
C LEU A 46 4.43 -38.98 13.70
N HIS A 47 3.60 -39.97 14.01
CA HIS A 47 2.67 -40.54 13.04
C HIS A 47 1.85 -39.40 12.41
N GLY A 48 1.86 -39.33 11.08
CA GLY A 48 1.27 -38.22 10.31
C GLY A 48 -0.24 -38.11 10.50
N PRO A 49 -0.78 -36.90 10.69
CA PRO A 49 -2.21 -36.66 10.52
C PRO A 49 -2.60 -36.74 9.03
N ALA A 50 -3.81 -37.21 8.78
CA ALA A 50 -4.41 -37.40 7.45
C ALA A 50 -4.28 -36.16 6.54
N GLU A 51 -3.96 -36.41 5.27
CA GLU A 51 -3.92 -35.41 4.20
C GLU A 51 -5.30 -34.73 4.05
N GLY A 52 -5.36 -33.40 4.23
CA GLY A 52 -6.51 -32.62 3.76
C GLY A 52 -6.88 -31.33 4.50
N SER A 53 -6.53 -31.14 5.79
CA SER A 53 -7.01 -29.97 6.57
C SER A 53 -5.91 -29.07 7.17
N GLY A 54 -4.77 -28.97 6.50
CA GLY A 54 -3.73 -28.00 6.87
C GLY A 54 -4.02 -26.59 6.34
N CYS A 55 -3.32 -25.58 6.88
CA CYS A 55 -3.28 -24.19 6.39
C CYS A 55 -2.85 -24.04 4.89
N HIS A 56 -2.59 -25.15 4.21
CA HIS A 56 -2.13 -25.29 2.84
C HIS A 56 -3.17 -25.94 1.91
N GLY A 57 -4.43 -26.07 2.32
CA GLY A 57 -5.51 -26.70 1.51
C GLY A 57 -5.77 -26.07 0.13
N GLY A 58 -5.06 -25.00 -0.23
CA GLY A 58 -5.26 -24.29 -1.49
C GLY A 58 -6.53 -23.43 -1.46
N LYS A 59 -6.60 -22.48 -2.38
CA LYS A 59 -7.67 -21.48 -2.46
C LYS A 59 -9.07 -22.11 -2.54
N ALA A 60 -9.21 -23.17 -3.34
CA ALA A 60 -10.49 -23.83 -3.57
C ALA A 60 -11.03 -24.54 -2.31
N GLU A 61 -10.17 -25.25 -1.57
CA GLU A 61 -10.56 -25.90 -0.32
C GLU A 61 -10.97 -24.89 0.74
N LEU A 62 -10.16 -23.84 0.94
CA LEU A 62 -10.44 -22.80 1.93
C LEU A 62 -11.74 -22.05 1.60
N THR A 63 -12.00 -21.81 0.32
CA THR A 63 -13.27 -21.22 -0.13
C THR A 63 -14.45 -22.13 0.19
N ARG A 64 -14.35 -23.42 -0.14
CA ARG A 64 -15.41 -24.40 0.15
C ARG A 64 -15.66 -24.54 1.65
N ALA A 65 -14.59 -24.58 2.44
CA ALA A 65 -14.66 -24.63 3.90
C ALA A 65 -15.36 -23.40 4.48
N ALA A 66 -15.00 -22.19 4.01
CA ALA A 66 -15.66 -20.96 4.44
C ALA A 66 -17.16 -20.97 4.11
N GLU A 67 -17.54 -21.37 2.89
CA GLU A 67 -18.94 -21.47 2.49
C GLU A 67 -19.71 -22.50 3.33
N ALA A 68 -19.11 -23.67 3.57
CA ALA A 68 -19.68 -24.72 4.42
C ALA A 68 -19.80 -24.30 5.90
N ALA A 69 -18.90 -23.45 6.39
CA ALA A 69 -18.90 -22.92 7.75
C ALA A 69 -19.86 -21.72 7.94
N GLY A 70 -20.73 -21.43 6.95
CA GLY A 70 -21.75 -20.39 7.06
C GLY A 70 -21.32 -19.00 6.61
N ASN A 71 -20.13 -18.86 6.00
CA ASN A 71 -19.64 -17.60 5.43
C ASN A 71 -20.02 -17.41 3.95
N GLY A 72 -21.01 -18.16 3.43
CA GLY A 72 -21.44 -18.06 2.03
C GLY A 72 -21.83 -16.64 1.57
N GLU A 73 -22.59 -15.90 2.38
CA GLU A 73 -22.97 -14.51 2.05
C GLU A 73 -21.75 -13.58 2.03
N LEU A 74 -20.83 -13.74 2.99
CA LEU A 74 -19.58 -13.00 3.04
C LEU A 74 -18.75 -13.27 1.79
N MET A 75 -18.55 -14.54 1.42
CA MET A 75 -17.77 -14.89 0.23
C MET A 75 -18.41 -14.38 -1.06
N GLN A 76 -19.75 -14.41 -1.16
CA GLN A 76 -20.46 -13.82 -2.30
C GLN A 76 -20.28 -12.29 -2.35
N ARG A 77 -20.29 -11.60 -1.21
CA ARG A 77 -20.05 -10.16 -1.14
C ARG A 77 -18.62 -9.82 -1.55
N LEU A 78 -17.62 -10.55 -1.06
CA LEU A 78 -16.22 -10.37 -1.46
C LEU A 78 -16.03 -10.60 -2.97
N ARG A 79 -16.65 -11.63 -3.54
CA ARG A 79 -16.60 -11.87 -5.00
C ARG A 79 -17.25 -10.77 -5.83
N THR A 80 -18.31 -10.15 -5.30
CA THR A 80 -19.02 -9.04 -5.96
C THR A 80 -18.21 -7.75 -5.89
N ASP A 81 -17.67 -7.45 -4.71
CA ASP A 81 -16.91 -6.22 -4.47
C ASP A 81 -15.51 -6.28 -5.10
N TYR A 82 -14.90 -7.46 -5.17
CA TYR A 82 -13.51 -7.67 -5.57
C TYR A 82 -13.40 -8.81 -6.61
N PRO A 83 -13.86 -8.59 -7.85
CA PRO A 83 -13.92 -9.63 -8.87
C PRO A 83 -12.53 -10.10 -9.30
N GLN A 84 -12.32 -11.41 -9.31
CA GLN A 84 -11.02 -12.02 -9.63
C GLN A 84 -10.76 -12.03 -11.14
N GLY A 85 -9.47 -12.01 -11.52
CA GLY A 85 -9.04 -12.05 -12.92
C GLY A 85 -8.90 -13.47 -13.46
N PRO A 86 -8.55 -13.62 -14.76
CA PRO A 86 -8.37 -14.93 -15.41
C PRO A 86 -7.31 -15.82 -14.72
N HIS A 87 -6.36 -15.18 -14.04
CA HIS A 87 -5.41 -15.82 -13.16
C HIS A 87 -5.70 -15.29 -11.76
N ASP A 88 -6.16 -16.18 -10.90
CA ASP A 88 -6.60 -15.94 -9.52
C ASP A 88 -5.51 -15.44 -8.56
N GLN A 89 -4.35 -15.03 -9.09
CA GLN A 89 -3.12 -14.64 -8.40
C GLN A 89 -2.56 -13.34 -9.01
N PRO A 90 -3.25 -12.20 -8.92
CA PRO A 90 -2.63 -10.93 -9.26
C PRO A 90 -1.42 -10.72 -8.35
N GLN A 91 -0.39 -10.04 -8.86
CA GLN A 91 0.81 -9.80 -8.07
C GLN A 91 0.46 -8.87 -6.88
N SER A 92 0.63 -9.37 -5.65
CA SER A 92 0.29 -8.61 -4.43
C SER A 92 1.02 -9.19 -3.21
N MET A 93 1.19 -8.36 -2.19
CA MET A 93 1.42 -8.82 -0.81
C MET A 93 0.18 -9.53 -0.25
N CYS A 94 0.30 -10.15 0.93
CA CYS A 94 -0.84 -10.68 1.68
C CYS A 94 -1.94 -9.61 1.78
N PRO A 95 -3.19 -9.88 1.36
CA PRO A 95 -4.26 -8.89 1.35
C PRO A 95 -4.48 -8.24 2.72
N ALA A 96 -4.43 -9.01 3.81
CA ALA A 96 -4.58 -8.50 5.17
C ALA A 96 -3.58 -7.39 5.57
N PHE A 97 -2.46 -7.25 4.85
CA PHE A 97 -1.56 -6.11 5.04
C PHE A 97 -2.25 -4.78 4.78
N GLY A 98 -3.14 -4.70 3.79
CA GLY A 98 -3.85 -3.48 3.42
C GLY A 98 -4.78 -2.97 4.51
N SER A 99 -5.64 -3.85 5.03
CA SER A 99 -6.53 -3.51 6.14
C SER A 99 -5.75 -3.19 7.41
N LEU A 100 -4.70 -3.96 7.71
CA LEU A 100 -3.81 -3.70 8.84
C LEU A 100 -3.13 -2.33 8.73
N ARG A 101 -2.63 -1.96 7.55
CA ARG A 101 -2.02 -0.65 7.30
C ARG A 101 -3.00 0.49 7.56
N VAL A 102 -4.25 0.35 7.14
CA VAL A 102 -5.30 1.34 7.43
C VAL A 102 -5.54 1.44 8.94
N GLY A 103 -5.79 0.32 9.62
CA GLY A 103 -6.04 0.29 11.06
C GLY A 103 -4.89 0.89 11.88
N LEU A 104 -3.64 0.56 11.55
CA LEU A 104 -2.46 1.07 12.24
C LEU A 104 -2.20 2.57 12.01
N ARG A 105 -2.76 3.17 10.95
CA ARG A 105 -2.67 4.62 10.70
C ARG A 105 -3.71 5.42 11.49
N MET A 106 -4.81 4.81 11.91
CA MET A 106 -5.86 5.47 12.68
C MET A 106 -5.48 5.72 14.14
N ARG A 107 -5.62 6.97 14.58
CA ARG A 107 -5.43 7.37 15.99
C ARG A 107 -6.53 6.77 16.86
N ARG A 108 -6.15 6.41 18.08
CA ARG A 108 -7.08 5.85 19.08
C ARG A 108 -7.82 4.63 18.53
N THR A 109 -7.10 3.79 17.79
CA THR A 109 -7.64 2.54 17.23
C THR A 109 -6.75 1.38 17.62
N ALA A 110 -7.32 0.38 18.29
CA ALA A 110 -6.65 -0.90 18.50
C ALA A 110 -6.88 -1.80 17.27
N THR A 111 -5.84 -2.42 16.73
CA THR A 111 -5.97 -3.37 15.61
C THR A 111 -5.54 -4.75 16.07
N VAL A 112 -6.44 -5.72 15.97
CA VAL A 112 -6.28 -7.10 16.46
C VAL A 112 -6.41 -8.06 15.29
N LEU A 113 -5.45 -8.98 15.15
CA LEU A 113 -5.48 -10.04 14.15
C LEU A 113 -5.84 -11.37 14.81
N SER A 114 -6.75 -12.11 14.19
CA SER A 114 -6.97 -13.53 14.44
C SER A 114 -6.40 -14.31 13.26
N GLY A 115 -5.34 -15.09 13.52
CA GLY A 115 -4.53 -15.70 12.48
C GLY A 115 -3.51 -16.68 13.02
N SER A 116 -2.80 -17.39 12.14
CA SER A 116 -1.67 -18.20 12.58
C SER A 116 -0.50 -17.30 13.00
N ALA A 117 0.37 -17.81 13.88
CA ALA A 117 1.52 -17.06 14.36
C ALA A 117 2.45 -16.59 13.21
N CYS A 118 2.61 -17.41 12.17
CA CYS A 118 3.42 -17.04 11.01
C CYS A 118 2.82 -15.88 10.21
N CYS A 119 1.50 -15.86 10.00
CA CYS A 119 0.82 -14.76 9.32
C CYS A 119 0.94 -13.46 10.12
N VAL A 120 0.69 -13.53 11.42
CA VAL A 120 0.74 -12.34 12.29
C VAL A 120 2.15 -11.80 12.41
N TYR A 121 3.17 -12.67 12.51
CA TYR A 121 4.57 -12.27 12.46
C TYR A 121 4.90 -11.54 11.15
N GLY A 122 4.60 -12.14 9.99
CA GLY A 122 4.89 -11.56 8.68
C GLY A 122 4.17 -10.22 8.44
N LEU A 123 2.90 -10.13 8.84
CA LEU A 123 2.11 -8.89 8.76
C LEU A 123 2.62 -7.80 9.69
N THR A 124 3.02 -8.18 10.91
CA THR A 124 3.62 -7.25 11.88
C THR A 124 4.95 -6.72 11.36
N PHE A 125 5.83 -7.60 10.88
CA PHE A 125 7.10 -7.22 10.27
C PHE A 125 6.91 -6.25 9.11
N THR A 126 6.04 -6.60 8.15
CA THR A 126 5.80 -5.78 6.96
C THR A 126 5.21 -4.42 7.34
N SER A 127 4.29 -4.37 8.30
CA SER A 127 3.68 -3.11 8.78
C SER A 127 4.70 -2.17 9.40
N HIS A 128 5.60 -2.69 10.24
CA HIS A 128 6.65 -1.88 10.85
C HIS A 128 7.72 -1.47 9.84
N PHE A 129 8.03 -2.33 8.86
CA PHE A 129 8.90 -1.98 7.74
C PHE A 129 8.37 -0.78 6.95
N TYR A 130 7.06 -0.70 6.72
CA TYR A 130 6.41 0.45 6.08
C TYR A 130 6.05 1.60 7.06
N GLY A 131 6.72 1.66 8.20
CA GLY A 131 6.70 2.81 9.11
C GLY A 131 5.54 2.85 10.10
N ALA A 132 4.76 1.77 10.24
CA ALA A 132 3.84 1.67 11.37
C ALA A 132 4.64 1.54 12.68
N LYS A 133 4.24 2.31 13.70
CA LYS A 133 4.87 2.28 15.04
C LYS A 133 3.90 1.80 16.13
N ARG A 134 2.73 1.31 15.75
CA ARG A 134 1.66 0.93 16.69
C ARG A 134 1.59 -0.58 16.86
N THR A 135 1.20 -0.99 18.06
CA THR A 135 1.04 -2.39 18.44
C THR A 135 -0.01 -3.09 17.59
N VAL A 136 0.30 -4.31 17.17
CA VAL A 136 -0.64 -5.25 16.55
C VAL A 136 -1.09 -6.23 17.62
N GLY A 137 -2.37 -6.19 17.98
CA GLY A 137 -2.98 -7.20 18.85
C GLY A 137 -3.07 -8.54 18.14
N TYR A 138 -2.94 -9.63 18.88
CA TYR A 138 -2.95 -10.98 18.35
C TYR A 138 -3.78 -11.91 19.21
N VAL A 139 -4.74 -12.61 18.60
CA VAL A 139 -5.43 -13.75 19.21
C VAL A 139 -4.96 -15.04 18.51
N PRO A 140 -4.14 -15.86 19.17
CA PRO A 140 -3.63 -17.10 18.59
C PRO A 140 -4.69 -18.18 18.53
N PHE A 141 -4.47 -19.16 17.65
CA PHE A 141 -5.24 -20.40 17.64
C PHE A 141 -4.32 -21.62 17.50
N ASN A 142 -4.85 -22.76 17.91
CA ASN A 142 -4.38 -24.10 17.59
C ASN A 142 -5.57 -24.94 17.06
N SER A 143 -5.31 -26.18 16.65
CA SER A 143 -6.34 -27.07 16.09
C SER A 143 -7.54 -27.27 17.01
N GLU A 144 -7.32 -27.37 18.33
CA GLU A 144 -8.40 -27.52 19.32
C GLU A 144 -9.27 -26.25 19.40
N THR A 145 -8.66 -25.07 19.51
CA THR A 145 -9.40 -23.81 19.62
C THR A 145 -10.22 -23.47 18.38
N LEU A 146 -9.81 -23.95 17.20
CA LEU A 146 -10.54 -23.76 15.94
C LEU A 146 -11.83 -24.58 15.88
N VAL A 147 -11.84 -25.80 16.42
CA VAL A 147 -13.00 -26.70 16.32
C VAL A 147 -13.94 -26.60 17.51
N THR A 148 -13.46 -26.11 18.66
CA THR A 148 -14.24 -26.01 19.91
C THR A 148 -15.01 -24.68 20.04
N GLY A 149 -14.81 -23.73 19.11
CA GLY A 149 -15.36 -22.38 19.21
C GLY A 149 -14.62 -21.46 20.19
N LYS A 150 -13.62 -21.98 20.92
CA LYS A 150 -12.82 -21.21 21.89
C LYS A 150 -12.15 -19.99 21.27
N LEU A 151 -11.73 -20.06 20.01
CA LEU A 151 -11.14 -18.90 19.33
C LEU A 151 -12.07 -17.67 19.32
N TYR A 152 -13.37 -17.85 19.10
CA TYR A 152 -14.32 -16.75 19.15
C TYR A 152 -14.44 -16.17 20.57
N GLU A 153 -14.46 -17.03 21.58
CA GLU A 153 -14.50 -16.61 22.98
C GLU A 153 -13.25 -15.82 23.39
N ASP A 154 -12.07 -16.26 22.94
CA ASP A 154 -10.80 -15.57 23.18
C ASP A 154 -10.78 -14.20 22.47
N ILE A 155 -11.33 -14.10 21.26
CA ILE A 155 -11.52 -12.81 20.56
C ILE A 155 -12.47 -11.90 21.35
N ARG A 156 -13.60 -12.45 21.82
CA ARG A 156 -14.58 -11.70 22.61
C ARG A 156 -13.96 -11.17 23.90
N GLU A 157 -13.21 -12.00 24.62
CA GLU A 157 -12.48 -11.59 25.81
C GLU A 157 -11.45 -10.49 25.50
N ALA A 158 -10.71 -10.62 24.39
CA ALA A 158 -9.74 -9.62 23.96
C ALA A 158 -10.38 -8.25 23.69
N VAL A 159 -11.52 -8.19 23.00
CA VAL A 159 -12.21 -6.90 22.76
C VAL A 159 -12.76 -6.30 24.06
N HIS A 160 -13.26 -7.11 24.99
CA HIS A 160 -13.68 -6.62 26.30
C HIS A 160 -12.52 -6.02 27.11
N LYS A 161 -11.34 -6.66 27.08
CA LYS A 161 -10.14 -6.15 27.76
C LYS A 161 -9.61 -4.86 27.14
N LEU A 162 -9.71 -4.72 25.82
CA LEU A 162 -9.20 -3.55 25.10
C LEU A 162 -10.15 -2.35 25.11
N ALA A 163 -11.45 -2.56 25.39
CA ALA A 163 -12.49 -1.54 25.29
C ALA A 163 -12.43 -0.49 26.41
N ASP A 164 -11.38 0.33 26.36
CA ASP A 164 -11.17 1.51 27.20
C ASP A 164 -11.39 2.80 26.38
N PRO A 165 -12.47 3.57 26.63
CA PRO A 165 -12.76 4.80 25.90
C PRO A 165 -11.73 5.92 26.17
N GLN A 166 -10.90 5.82 27.21
CA GLN A 166 -9.81 6.77 27.42
C GLN A 166 -8.67 6.55 26.41
N LEU A 167 -8.50 5.33 25.90
CA LEU A 167 -7.42 4.96 24.98
C LEU A 167 -7.91 4.86 23.53
N TYR A 168 -9.09 4.28 23.32
CA TYR A 168 -9.56 3.90 22.00
C TYR A 168 -10.96 4.43 21.70
N ASP A 169 -11.14 4.91 20.46
CA ASP A 169 -12.45 5.20 19.88
C ASP A 169 -13.02 3.97 19.15
N THR A 170 -12.13 3.04 18.75
CA THR A 170 -12.48 1.84 17.97
C THR A 170 -11.49 0.71 18.19
N ILE A 171 -11.98 -0.53 18.16
CA ILE A 171 -11.20 -1.77 18.07
C ILE A 171 -11.57 -2.45 16.76
N ILE A 172 -10.56 -2.73 15.94
CA ILE A 172 -10.69 -3.47 14.69
C ILE A 172 -10.21 -4.89 14.95
N VAL A 173 -11.06 -5.88 14.68
CA VAL A 173 -10.71 -7.30 14.72
C VAL A 173 -10.74 -7.85 13.30
N THR A 174 -9.62 -8.42 12.85
CA THR A 174 -9.51 -8.98 11.49
C THR A 174 -9.27 -10.48 11.55
N ASN A 175 -10.20 -11.25 10.99
CA ASN A 175 -9.96 -12.65 10.67
C ASN A 175 -9.07 -12.76 9.43
N LEU A 176 -8.03 -13.60 9.54
CA LEU A 176 -7.22 -14.03 8.41
C LEU A 176 -7.77 -15.31 7.77
N CYS A 177 -7.04 -15.89 6.82
CA CYS A 177 -7.48 -17.04 6.01
C CYS A 177 -8.11 -18.18 6.84
N VAL A 178 -7.42 -18.66 7.88
CA VAL A 178 -7.87 -19.85 8.63
C VAL A 178 -9.11 -19.55 9.47
N PRO A 179 -9.15 -18.49 10.32
CA PRO A 179 -10.38 -18.15 11.04
C PRO A 179 -11.59 -17.88 10.14
N THR A 180 -11.40 -17.26 8.98
CA THR A 180 -12.47 -17.07 7.99
C THR A 180 -12.94 -18.41 7.40
N ALA A 181 -12.01 -19.31 7.06
CA ALA A 181 -12.35 -20.65 6.54
C ALA A 181 -13.03 -21.53 7.58
N SER A 182 -12.69 -21.38 8.86
CA SER A 182 -13.30 -22.09 9.99
C SER A 182 -14.61 -21.48 10.47
N GLY A 183 -15.09 -20.39 9.86
CA GLY A 183 -16.39 -19.79 10.19
C GLY A 183 -16.42 -19.00 11.49
N VAL A 184 -15.29 -18.44 11.96
CA VAL A 184 -15.24 -17.64 13.19
C VAL A 184 -16.14 -16.39 13.04
N PRO A 185 -17.22 -16.25 13.83
CA PRO A 185 -18.29 -15.31 13.49
C PRO A 185 -18.07 -13.92 14.11
N LEU A 186 -17.15 -13.12 13.57
CA LEU A 186 -16.89 -11.75 14.08
C LEU A 186 -18.14 -10.85 14.09
N ARG A 187 -19.13 -11.12 13.24
CA ARG A 187 -20.43 -10.42 13.24
C ARG A 187 -21.22 -10.54 14.56
N ALA A 188 -20.93 -11.56 15.36
CA ALA A 188 -21.58 -11.80 16.65
C ALA A 188 -20.95 -11.00 17.80
N LEU A 189 -19.81 -10.35 17.57
CA LEU A 189 -19.23 -9.43 18.55
C LEU A 189 -20.20 -8.27 18.82
N PRO A 190 -20.27 -7.76 20.07
CA PRO A 190 -21.05 -6.56 20.37
C PRO A 190 -20.56 -5.41 19.49
N LYS A 191 -21.47 -4.57 18.99
CA LYS A 191 -21.10 -3.42 18.14
C LYS A 191 -20.31 -2.37 18.91
N GLU A 192 -20.58 -2.23 20.21
CA GLU A 192 -19.92 -1.27 21.08
C GLU A 192 -19.73 -1.88 22.48
N ILE A 193 -18.62 -1.54 23.13
CA ILE A 193 -18.34 -1.84 24.54
C ILE A 193 -17.81 -0.54 25.17
N ASN A 194 -18.43 -0.06 26.25
CA ASN A 194 -18.00 1.15 26.98
C ASN A 194 -17.83 2.41 26.08
N GLY A 195 -18.63 2.57 25.01
CA GLY A 195 -18.46 3.66 24.05
C GLY A 195 -17.38 3.44 22.99
N VAL A 196 -16.66 2.31 23.03
CA VAL A 196 -15.65 1.90 22.05
C VAL A 196 -16.30 1.01 20.99
N ARG A 197 -16.18 1.41 19.73
CA ARG A 197 -16.77 0.68 18.59
C ARG A 197 -15.96 -0.58 18.30
N ILE A 198 -16.64 -1.67 18.02
CA ILE A 198 -16.01 -2.95 17.66
C ILE A 198 -16.34 -3.25 16.20
N VAL A 199 -15.31 -3.28 15.36
CA VAL A 199 -15.42 -3.51 13.92
C VAL A 199 -14.74 -4.83 13.58
N GLY A 200 -15.54 -5.86 13.32
CA GLY A 200 -15.08 -7.15 12.83
C GLY A 200 -15.05 -7.21 11.31
N ILE A 201 -13.92 -7.60 10.71
CA ILE A 201 -13.78 -7.82 9.27
C ILE A 201 -13.07 -9.14 8.96
N ASP A 202 -13.37 -9.72 7.80
CA ASP A 202 -12.69 -10.88 7.26
C ASP A 202 -11.85 -10.45 6.05
N VAL A 203 -10.55 -10.73 6.08
CA VAL A 203 -9.63 -10.45 4.96
C VAL A 203 -8.88 -11.72 4.58
N PRO A 204 -9.58 -12.75 4.08
CA PRO A 204 -8.95 -13.98 3.64
C PRO A 204 -8.16 -13.74 2.35
N GLY A 205 -6.95 -14.27 2.27
CA GLY A 205 -6.14 -14.23 1.04
C GLY A 205 -6.77 -14.98 -0.14
N PHE A 206 -7.75 -15.86 0.10
CA PHE A 206 -8.50 -16.55 -0.94
C PHE A 206 -9.74 -15.78 -1.42
N GLY A 207 -10.19 -14.75 -0.69
CA GLY A 207 -11.40 -13.98 -0.99
C GLY A 207 -11.13 -12.54 -1.42
N VAL A 208 -10.10 -11.89 -0.86
CA VAL A 208 -9.68 -10.53 -1.23
C VAL A 208 -8.46 -10.63 -2.14
N PRO A 209 -8.49 -10.16 -3.40
CA PRO A 209 -7.42 -10.44 -4.36
C PRO A 209 -6.12 -9.69 -4.07
N THR A 210 -6.19 -8.46 -3.57
CA THR A 210 -5.01 -7.61 -3.34
C THR A 210 -5.05 -6.92 -2.00
N HIS A 211 -3.87 -6.50 -1.51
CA HIS A 211 -3.78 -5.65 -0.34
C HIS A 211 -4.32 -4.23 -0.58
N ALA A 212 -4.33 -3.72 -1.81
CA ALA A 212 -5.03 -2.47 -2.12
C ALA A 212 -6.53 -2.61 -1.83
N GLU A 213 -7.17 -3.65 -2.33
CA GLU A 213 -8.61 -3.93 -2.10
C GLU A 213 -8.93 -4.21 -0.64
N ALA A 214 -8.01 -4.78 0.14
CA ALA A 214 -8.20 -4.93 1.58
C ALA A 214 -8.26 -3.59 2.34
N LYS A 215 -7.68 -2.50 1.80
CA LYS A 215 -7.86 -1.15 2.36
C LYS A 215 -9.34 -0.76 2.27
N ASP A 216 -10.00 -1.12 1.17
CA ASP A 216 -11.43 -0.87 0.95
C ASP A 216 -12.32 -1.74 1.84
N VAL A 217 -11.93 -2.98 2.12
CA VAL A 217 -12.67 -3.84 3.09
C VAL A 217 -12.82 -3.13 4.44
N LEU A 218 -11.71 -2.61 4.99
CA LEU A 218 -11.76 -1.92 6.28
C LEU A 218 -12.42 -0.54 6.15
N ALA A 219 -12.07 0.26 5.14
CA ALA A 219 -12.65 1.59 4.95
C ALA A 219 -14.18 1.53 4.77
N GLY A 220 -14.66 0.59 3.95
CA GLY A 220 -16.08 0.35 3.75
C GLY A 220 -16.79 -0.13 5.02
N ALA A 221 -16.18 -1.01 5.81
CA ALA A 221 -16.76 -1.44 7.09
C ALA A 221 -16.88 -0.27 8.09
N MET A 222 -15.88 0.60 8.15
CA MET A 222 -15.91 1.78 9.03
C MET A 222 -16.91 2.83 8.54
N LEU A 223 -16.98 3.09 7.23
CA LEU A 223 -17.99 3.97 6.63
C LEU A 223 -19.40 3.43 6.87
N ASN A 224 -19.61 2.13 6.74
CA ASN A 224 -20.90 1.50 7.04
C ASN A 224 -21.31 1.76 8.49
N TYR A 225 -20.41 1.52 9.44
CA TYR A 225 -20.66 1.78 10.86
C TYR A 225 -20.98 3.27 11.09
N ALA A 226 -20.12 4.18 10.62
CA ALA A 226 -20.30 5.62 10.80
C ALA A 226 -21.58 6.16 10.15
N ARG A 227 -21.97 5.63 8.98
CA ARG A 227 -23.21 5.98 8.30
C ARG A 227 -24.42 5.53 9.10
N LEU A 228 -24.39 4.34 9.67
CA LEU A 228 -25.49 3.84 10.52
C LEU A 228 -25.61 4.67 11.81
N GLU A 229 -24.50 5.09 12.41
CA GLU A 229 -24.52 6.00 13.56
C GLU A 229 -25.13 7.36 13.20
N ALA A 230 -24.68 7.96 12.10
CA ALA A 230 -25.21 9.25 11.62
C ALA A 230 -26.69 9.18 11.24
N ALA A 231 -27.16 8.03 10.74
CA ALA A 231 -28.57 7.81 10.44
C ALA A 231 -29.41 7.61 11.71
N ALA A 232 -28.82 7.11 12.80
CA ALA A 232 -29.51 6.91 14.07
C ALA A 232 -29.69 8.20 14.88
N GLY A 233 -28.83 9.20 14.68
CA GLY A 233 -28.95 10.49 15.33
C GLY A 233 -27.72 11.39 15.19
N PRO A 234 -27.71 12.55 15.87
CA PRO A 234 -26.60 13.49 15.82
C PRO A 234 -25.28 12.85 16.28
N VAL A 235 -24.24 13.01 15.46
CA VAL A 235 -22.88 12.53 15.76
C VAL A 235 -21.93 13.69 16.02
N PRO A 236 -20.83 13.48 16.77
CA PRO A 236 -19.85 14.53 17.02
C PRO A 236 -19.21 15.04 15.71
N ALA A 237 -19.19 16.35 15.53
CA ALA A 237 -18.51 16.97 14.40
C ALA A 237 -17.01 16.64 14.39
N PRO A 238 -16.37 16.57 13.20
CA PRO A 238 -14.92 16.48 13.08
C PRO A 238 -14.25 17.68 13.76
N LYS A 239 -13.03 17.52 14.29
CA LYS A 239 -12.28 18.63 14.91
C LYS A 239 -11.92 19.74 13.91
N ASN A 240 -11.71 19.37 12.65
CA ASN A 240 -11.26 20.26 11.58
C ASN A 240 -12.40 20.49 10.58
N VAL A 241 -13.53 21.07 11.00
CA VAL A 241 -14.57 21.51 10.07
C VAL A 241 -14.01 22.67 9.25
N ALA A 242 -13.66 22.40 7.99
CA ALA A 242 -12.96 23.36 7.15
C ALA A 242 -13.91 24.39 6.54
N SER A 243 -13.61 25.67 6.78
CA SER A 243 -13.92 26.84 5.92
C SER A 243 -15.37 27.25 5.65
N GLY A 244 -16.39 26.52 6.15
CA GLY A 244 -17.80 26.85 5.88
C GLY A 244 -18.23 26.61 4.42
N ARG A 245 -17.37 26.00 3.61
CA ARG A 245 -17.62 25.63 2.20
C ARG A 245 -18.01 24.15 2.11
N PRO A 246 -18.83 23.74 1.13
CA PRO A 246 -19.04 22.33 0.83
C PRO A 246 -17.72 21.63 0.49
N THR A 247 -17.56 20.39 0.94
CA THR A 247 -16.32 19.63 0.81
C THR A 247 -16.41 18.55 -0.26
N ILE A 248 -15.27 18.22 -0.87
CA ILE A 248 -15.09 17.04 -1.72
C ILE A 248 -14.28 16.00 -0.93
N THR A 249 -14.93 14.91 -0.53
CA THR A 249 -14.24 13.81 0.15
C THR A 249 -13.29 13.11 -0.80
N LEU A 250 -12.07 12.82 -0.35
CA LEU A 250 -11.03 12.24 -1.18
C LEU A 250 -10.86 10.75 -0.86
N LEU A 251 -11.21 9.87 -1.79
CA LEU A 251 -11.16 8.42 -1.62
C LEU A 251 -9.91 7.83 -2.28
N GLY A 252 -8.97 7.39 -1.44
CA GLY A 252 -7.67 6.85 -1.82
C GLY A 252 -6.56 7.25 -0.84
N GLU A 253 -5.51 6.43 -0.73
CA GLU A 253 -4.34 6.78 0.06
C GLU A 253 -3.44 7.76 -0.71
N MET A 254 -3.44 9.03 -0.33
CA MET A 254 -2.65 10.06 -1.01
C MET A 254 -1.43 10.52 -0.22
N PHE A 255 -0.50 11.18 -0.89
CA PHE A 255 0.61 11.84 -0.25
C PHE A 255 0.12 13.10 0.51
N PRO A 256 0.72 13.50 1.66
CA PRO A 256 0.21 14.60 2.48
C PRO A 256 0.02 15.95 1.75
N VAL A 257 0.78 16.20 0.68
CA VAL A 257 0.67 17.41 -0.13
C VAL A 257 -0.50 17.35 -1.12
N ASP A 258 -0.95 16.17 -1.54
CA ASP A 258 -1.99 16.04 -2.57
C ASP A 258 -3.33 16.66 -2.13
N PRO A 259 -3.87 16.46 -0.90
CA PRO A 259 -5.08 17.14 -0.47
C PRO A 259 -4.95 18.67 -0.48
N VAL A 260 -3.76 19.21 -0.22
CA VAL A 260 -3.50 20.66 -0.27
C VAL A 260 -3.54 21.15 -1.71
N SER A 261 -2.91 20.43 -2.64
CA SER A 261 -2.95 20.73 -4.07
C SER A 261 -4.37 20.66 -4.62
N ILE A 262 -5.12 19.61 -4.27
CA ILE A 262 -6.53 19.46 -4.65
C ILE A 262 -7.38 20.59 -4.07
N GLY A 263 -7.18 20.95 -2.79
CA GLY A 263 -7.89 22.05 -2.16
C GLY A 263 -7.71 23.38 -2.90
N ARG A 264 -6.50 23.68 -3.38
CA ARG A 264 -6.23 24.87 -4.20
C ARG A 264 -6.93 24.85 -5.56
N MET A 265 -7.11 23.67 -6.15
CA MET A 265 -7.86 23.51 -7.41
C MET A 265 -9.36 23.66 -7.22
N LEU A 266 -9.88 23.28 -6.04
CA LEU A 266 -11.29 23.36 -5.68
C LEU A 266 -11.73 24.75 -5.21
N GLU A 267 -10.83 25.55 -4.64
CA GLU A 267 -11.15 26.86 -4.05
C GLU A 267 -11.86 27.84 -5.03
N PRO A 268 -11.45 27.98 -6.30
CA PRO A 268 -12.15 28.84 -7.26
C PRO A 268 -13.57 28.39 -7.61
N LEU A 269 -13.90 27.11 -7.34
CA LEU A 269 -15.25 26.54 -7.49
C LEU A 269 -16.12 26.78 -6.24
N GLY A 270 -15.59 27.43 -5.20
CA GLY A 270 -16.28 27.60 -3.93
C GLY A 270 -16.33 26.33 -3.07
N LEU A 271 -15.48 25.34 -3.39
CA LEU A 271 -15.39 24.04 -2.73
C LEU A 271 -14.12 23.96 -1.87
N ALA A 272 -14.08 23.00 -0.96
CA ALA A 272 -12.89 22.66 -0.17
C ALA A 272 -12.55 21.18 -0.30
N ALA A 273 -11.27 20.81 -0.11
CA ALA A 273 -10.90 19.41 0.08
C ALA A 273 -11.45 18.91 1.43
N GLY A 274 -12.20 17.81 1.40
CA GLY A 274 -12.73 17.12 2.56
C GLY A 274 -11.74 16.11 3.16
N PRO A 275 -12.19 15.32 4.15
CA PRO A 275 -11.39 14.25 4.72
C PRO A 275 -10.94 13.23 3.67
N VAL A 276 -9.78 12.62 3.91
CA VAL A 276 -9.29 11.50 3.13
C VAL A 276 -9.86 10.20 3.69
N VAL A 277 -10.34 9.32 2.82
CA VAL A 277 -10.73 7.95 3.16
C VAL A 277 -9.76 6.98 2.48
N PRO A 278 -9.07 6.08 3.21
CA PRO A 278 -9.23 5.78 4.64
C PRO A 278 -8.78 6.92 5.58
N THR A 279 -9.53 7.13 6.66
CA THR A 279 -9.33 8.26 7.59
C THR A 279 -8.23 8.01 8.62
N ARG A 280 -7.81 9.07 9.32
CA ARG A 280 -6.83 9.00 10.41
C ARG A 280 -7.47 9.07 11.79
N GLU A 281 -8.70 9.55 11.89
CA GLU A 281 -9.49 9.56 13.11
C GLU A 281 -10.92 9.07 12.80
N TRP A 282 -11.60 8.47 13.79
CA TRP A 282 -12.96 7.97 13.57
C TRP A 282 -13.92 9.09 13.15
N ARG A 283 -13.86 10.25 13.82
CA ARG A 283 -14.78 11.37 13.56
C ARG A 283 -14.66 11.95 12.15
N GLU A 284 -13.53 11.74 11.47
CA GLU A 284 -13.36 12.16 10.08
C GLU A 284 -14.29 11.38 9.13
N LEU A 285 -14.76 10.18 9.51
CA LEU A 285 -15.72 9.41 8.71
C LEU A 285 -17.06 10.17 8.59
N TYR A 286 -17.50 10.84 9.66
CA TYR A 286 -18.72 11.65 9.60
C TYR A 286 -18.55 12.85 8.66
N GLY A 287 -17.39 13.51 8.71
CA GLY A 287 -17.07 14.59 7.78
C GLY A 287 -16.91 14.10 6.33
N ALA A 288 -16.45 12.86 6.14
CA ALA A 288 -16.37 12.25 4.82
C ALA A 288 -17.77 11.97 4.24
N LEU A 289 -18.72 11.57 5.09
CA LEU A 289 -20.12 11.36 4.71
C LEU A 289 -20.88 12.69 4.52
N ASP A 290 -20.47 13.76 5.19
CA ASP A 290 -21.01 15.12 5.03
C ASP A 290 -20.24 15.94 3.97
N CYS A 291 -20.32 15.49 2.72
CA CYS A 291 -19.67 16.10 1.57
C CYS A 291 -20.66 16.46 0.46
N ALA A 292 -20.24 17.34 -0.46
CA ALA A 292 -20.97 17.63 -1.68
C ALA A 292 -20.86 16.47 -2.69
N ALA A 293 -19.65 15.93 -2.85
CA ALA A 293 -19.37 14.76 -3.68
C ALA A 293 -18.08 14.07 -3.19
N VAL A 294 -17.83 12.87 -3.70
CA VAL A 294 -16.63 12.08 -3.43
C VAL A 294 -15.77 12.01 -4.68
N ALA A 295 -14.47 12.30 -4.55
CA ALA A 295 -13.48 12.05 -5.57
C ALA A 295 -12.80 10.69 -5.33
N ALA A 296 -13.06 9.71 -6.20
CA ALA A 296 -12.41 8.40 -6.22
C ALA A 296 -11.00 8.50 -6.82
N ILE A 297 -10.10 9.17 -6.09
CA ILE A 297 -8.71 9.42 -6.47
C ILE A 297 -7.94 8.12 -6.75
N HIS A 298 -8.16 7.09 -5.93
CA HIS A 298 -7.72 5.73 -6.24
C HIS A 298 -8.93 4.92 -6.73
N PRO A 299 -9.10 4.76 -8.05
CA PRO A 299 -10.37 4.34 -8.66
C PRO A 299 -10.59 2.82 -8.64
N PHE A 300 -10.39 2.17 -7.50
CA PHE A 300 -10.65 0.72 -7.30
C PHE A 300 -11.56 0.40 -6.11
N TYR A 301 -11.88 1.37 -5.25
CA TYR A 301 -12.73 1.16 -4.08
C TYR A 301 -14.17 0.86 -4.53
N THR A 302 -14.80 -0.16 -3.96
CA THR A 302 -16.16 -0.61 -4.27
C THR A 302 -17.04 -0.64 -3.02
N ALA A 303 -16.56 -1.21 -1.92
CA ALA A 303 -17.29 -1.28 -0.65
C ALA A 303 -17.49 0.12 -0.05
N SER A 304 -16.45 0.95 -0.03
CA SER A 304 -16.55 2.35 0.42
C SER A 304 -17.50 3.16 -0.45
N VAL A 305 -17.45 2.96 -1.77
CA VAL A 305 -18.33 3.65 -2.72
C VAL A 305 -19.80 3.26 -2.49
N ARG A 306 -20.09 1.98 -2.23
CA ARG A 306 -21.44 1.54 -1.86
C ARG A 306 -21.98 2.31 -0.65
N GLU A 307 -21.16 2.55 0.37
CA GLU A 307 -21.61 3.30 1.55
C GLU A 307 -21.82 4.78 1.26
N PHE A 308 -21.02 5.40 0.37
CA PHE A 308 -21.26 6.77 -0.09
C PHE A 308 -22.56 6.88 -0.90
N HIS A 309 -22.83 5.94 -1.81
CA HIS A 309 -24.12 5.88 -2.53
C HIS A 309 -25.29 5.69 -1.57
N ALA A 310 -25.14 4.82 -0.57
CA ALA A 310 -26.15 4.63 0.46
C ALA A 310 -26.37 5.88 1.34
N ALA A 311 -25.39 6.79 1.39
CA ALA A 311 -25.50 8.11 2.01
C ALA A 311 -25.98 9.21 1.04
N GLY A 312 -26.33 8.86 -0.20
CA GLY A 312 -26.80 9.80 -1.23
C GLY A 312 -25.70 10.71 -1.78
N ARG A 313 -24.44 10.26 -1.79
CA ARG A 313 -23.30 11.02 -2.31
C ARG A 313 -22.86 10.51 -3.66
N ASP A 314 -22.74 11.42 -4.62
CA ASP A 314 -22.18 11.12 -5.93
C ASP A 314 -20.67 10.88 -5.83
N VAL A 315 -20.18 9.98 -6.69
CA VAL A 315 -18.76 9.57 -6.72
C VAL A 315 -18.19 9.77 -8.11
N VAL A 316 -17.24 10.70 -8.21
CA VAL A 316 -16.54 11.09 -9.43
C VAL A 316 -15.16 10.42 -9.46
N GLY A 317 -14.84 9.76 -10.56
CA GLY A 317 -13.48 9.33 -10.88
C GLY A 317 -12.93 10.15 -12.05
N SER A 318 -11.63 10.14 -12.32
CA SER A 318 -10.54 9.56 -11.55
C SER A 318 -9.89 10.65 -10.68
N ALA A 319 -8.64 11.02 -10.93
CA ALA A 319 -7.88 12.05 -10.20
C ALA A 319 -7.41 13.21 -11.12
N PRO A 320 -7.15 14.41 -10.57
CA PRO A 320 -6.66 15.56 -11.34
C PRO A 320 -5.14 15.44 -11.61
N VAL A 321 -4.79 14.57 -12.55
CA VAL A 321 -3.42 14.28 -12.97
C VAL A 321 -3.23 14.59 -14.45
N GLY A 322 -2.10 15.23 -14.80
CA GLY A 322 -1.88 15.75 -16.15
C GLY A 322 -2.79 16.95 -16.47
N VAL A 323 -2.67 17.50 -17.67
CA VAL A 323 -3.52 18.58 -18.17
C VAL A 323 -4.90 18.03 -18.50
N GLU A 324 -4.99 16.98 -19.31
CA GLU A 324 -6.28 16.46 -19.78
C GLU A 324 -7.06 15.78 -18.65
N GLY A 325 -6.38 15.02 -17.79
CA GLY A 325 -7.00 14.41 -16.62
C GLY A 325 -7.51 15.46 -15.62
N THR A 326 -6.75 16.53 -15.38
CA THR A 326 -7.21 17.64 -14.52
C THR A 326 -8.41 18.37 -15.11
N ALA A 327 -8.43 18.61 -16.42
CA ALA A 327 -9.56 19.26 -17.07
C ALA A 327 -10.85 18.44 -16.92
N ALA A 328 -10.80 17.16 -17.30
CA ALA A 328 -11.94 16.26 -17.20
C ALA A 328 -12.43 16.09 -15.76
N TRP A 329 -11.50 16.01 -14.80
CA TRP A 329 -11.83 15.89 -13.39
C TRP A 329 -12.56 17.12 -12.84
N LEU A 330 -12.08 18.33 -13.16
CA LEU A 330 -12.73 19.58 -12.72
C LEU A 330 -14.13 19.75 -13.34
N ASP A 331 -14.31 19.33 -14.60
CA ASP A 331 -15.60 19.31 -15.27
C ASP A 331 -16.59 18.37 -14.56
N ALA A 332 -16.16 17.14 -14.25
CA ALA A 332 -17.00 16.17 -13.57
C ALA A 332 -17.34 16.58 -12.11
N ILE A 333 -16.41 17.21 -11.38
CA ILE A 333 -16.68 17.78 -10.06
C ILE A 333 -17.69 18.93 -10.16
N GLY A 334 -17.52 19.81 -11.16
CA GLY A 334 -18.44 20.91 -11.41
C GLY A 334 -19.86 20.42 -11.69
N GLU A 335 -20.00 19.41 -12.53
CA GLU A 335 -21.28 18.76 -12.83
C GLU A 335 -21.92 18.15 -11.57
N ALA A 336 -21.17 17.34 -10.82
CA ALA A 336 -21.66 16.69 -9.59
C ALA A 336 -22.11 17.71 -8.51
N CYS A 337 -21.49 18.89 -8.49
CA CYS A 337 -21.81 19.95 -7.54
C CYS A 337 -22.82 20.99 -8.08
N GLY A 338 -23.33 20.83 -9.31
CA GLY A 338 -24.25 21.78 -9.93
C GLY A 338 -23.64 23.16 -10.22
N ILE A 339 -22.32 23.22 -10.44
CA ILE A 339 -21.59 24.46 -10.70
C ILE A 339 -21.69 24.80 -12.20
N PRO A 340 -22.05 26.05 -12.57
CA PRO A 340 -22.17 26.42 -13.98
C PRO A 340 -20.87 26.20 -14.77
N VAL A 341 -20.98 25.63 -15.97
CA VAL A 341 -19.83 25.34 -16.86
C VAL A 341 -18.90 26.54 -17.04
N ARG A 342 -19.44 27.75 -17.24
CA ARG A 342 -18.64 28.98 -17.36
C ARG A 342 -17.74 29.26 -16.14
N THR A 343 -18.20 28.90 -14.95
CA THR A 343 -17.45 29.07 -13.69
C THR A 343 -16.35 28.03 -13.62
N VAL A 344 -16.65 26.78 -14.02
CA VAL A 344 -15.66 25.70 -14.09
C VAL A 344 -14.57 26.00 -15.11
N ASP A 345 -14.95 26.47 -16.30
CA ASP A 345 -14.01 26.85 -17.36
C ASP A 345 -13.07 27.98 -16.92
N ALA A 346 -13.61 29.02 -16.28
CA ALA A 346 -12.83 30.12 -15.74
C ALA A 346 -11.88 29.67 -14.62
N ALA A 347 -12.31 28.73 -13.77
CA ALA A 347 -11.50 28.17 -12.69
C ALA A 347 -10.37 27.27 -13.21
N LYS A 348 -10.65 26.40 -14.18
CA LYS A 348 -9.67 25.41 -14.65
C LYS A 348 -8.60 26.03 -15.56
N ALA A 349 -8.91 27.06 -16.35
CA ALA A 349 -7.96 27.66 -17.30
C ALA A 349 -6.56 28.00 -16.71
N PRO A 350 -6.43 28.74 -15.59
CA PRO A 350 -5.12 29.03 -15.00
C PRO A 350 -4.42 27.77 -14.44
N ILE A 351 -5.18 26.81 -13.91
CA ILE A 351 -4.65 25.54 -13.38
C ILE A 351 -4.05 24.73 -14.52
N LEU A 352 -4.77 24.58 -15.63
CA LEU A 352 -4.31 23.85 -16.80
C LEU A 352 -3.07 24.48 -17.43
N ALA A 353 -3.01 25.81 -17.52
CA ALA A 353 -1.84 26.52 -18.00
C ALA A 353 -0.61 26.26 -17.11
N ALA A 354 -0.77 26.30 -15.78
CA ALA A 354 0.30 26.02 -14.83
C ALA A 354 0.76 24.56 -14.90
N THR A 355 -0.16 23.60 -15.00
CA THR A 355 0.17 22.17 -15.14
C THR A 355 0.93 21.91 -16.42
N LYS A 356 0.50 22.50 -17.55
CA LYS A 356 1.18 22.38 -18.84
C LYS A 356 2.60 22.93 -18.77
N ALA A 357 2.79 24.14 -18.22
CA ALA A 357 4.10 24.74 -18.06
C ALA A 357 5.04 23.89 -17.17
N ALA A 358 4.50 23.27 -16.12
CA ALA A 358 5.27 22.39 -15.25
C ALA A 358 5.73 21.10 -15.96
N LEU A 359 4.87 20.50 -16.79
CA LEU A 359 5.23 19.32 -17.60
C LEU A 359 6.29 19.67 -18.65
N GLU A 360 6.10 20.78 -19.38
CA GLU A 360 7.04 21.25 -20.41
C GLU A 360 8.40 21.63 -19.81
N GLY A 361 8.42 22.13 -18.56
CA GLY A 361 9.66 22.48 -17.86
C GLY A 361 10.47 21.27 -17.38
N SER A 362 9.89 20.07 -17.32
CA SER A 362 10.58 18.86 -16.83
C SER A 362 10.15 17.61 -17.62
N PRO A 363 10.47 17.52 -18.92
CA PRO A 363 10.05 16.40 -19.75
C PRO A 363 10.74 15.11 -19.33
N ILE A 364 10.07 13.99 -19.60
CA ILE A 364 10.59 12.63 -19.44
C ILE A 364 10.64 12.02 -20.84
N SER A 365 11.82 11.66 -21.35
CA SER A 365 11.96 11.07 -22.69
C SER A 365 12.20 9.57 -22.70
N ALA A 366 12.36 8.95 -21.52
CA ALA A 366 12.72 7.54 -21.41
C ALA A 366 11.57 6.62 -21.87
N ARG A 367 11.93 5.47 -22.46
CA ARG A 367 11.00 4.34 -22.65
C ARG A 367 10.75 3.63 -21.33
N ILE A 368 9.47 3.52 -20.96
CA ILE A 368 9.06 3.02 -19.65
C ILE A 368 8.02 1.90 -19.77
N THR A 369 8.21 0.86 -18.96
CA THR A 369 7.13 -0.06 -18.55
C THR A 369 6.75 0.24 -17.11
N LEU A 370 5.46 0.39 -16.83
CA LEU A 370 4.92 0.67 -15.50
C LEU A 370 4.06 -0.51 -15.03
N SER A 371 4.34 -1.05 -13.85
CA SER A 371 3.42 -1.95 -13.16
C SER A 371 3.37 -1.74 -11.65
N GLY A 372 2.26 -2.16 -11.03
CA GLY A 372 2.03 -1.91 -9.61
C GLY A 372 0.81 -2.64 -9.04
N TYR A 373 0.61 -2.46 -7.74
CA TYR A 373 -0.46 -3.08 -6.96
C TYR A 373 -1.07 -2.16 -5.89
N GLU A 374 -0.96 -0.85 -6.07
CA GLU A 374 -1.53 0.15 -5.16
C GLU A 374 -2.83 0.76 -5.68
N GLY A 375 -3.13 0.58 -6.97
CA GLY A 375 -4.35 1.05 -7.62
C GLY A 375 -4.29 2.50 -8.12
N SER A 376 -3.08 3.08 -8.17
CA SER A 376 -2.79 4.41 -8.73
C SER A 376 -1.98 4.34 -10.03
N GLU A 377 -1.76 3.14 -10.58
CA GLU A 377 -0.86 2.93 -11.72
C GLU A 377 -1.33 3.68 -12.98
N LEU A 378 -2.64 3.71 -13.23
CA LEU A 378 -3.19 4.38 -14.41
C LEU A 378 -3.01 5.91 -14.35
N ILE A 379 -3.26 6.53 -13.20
CA ILE A 379 -3.08 7.98 -13.04
C ILE A 379 -1.59 8.37 -13.11
N VAL A 380 -0.70 7.53 -12.57
CA VAL A 380 0.76 7.69 -12.78
C VAL A 380 1.09 7.54 -14.26
N GLY A 381 0.53 6.54 -14.94
CA GLY A 381 0.72 6.32 -16.37
C GLY A 381 0.32 7.54 -17.21
N ARG A 382 -0.81 8.19 -16.90
CA ARG A 382 -1.22 9.44 -17.56
C ARG A 382 -0.19 10.54 -17.35
N LEU A 383 0.27 10.72 -16.11
CA LEU A 383 1.29 11.71 -15.80
C LEU A 383 2.58 11.48 -16.60
N LEU A 384 3.06 10.23 -16.67
CA LEU A 384 4.25 9.88 -17.44
C LEU A 384 4.07 10.19 -18.94
N LYS A 385 2.92 9.78 -19.50
CA LYS A 385 2.62 9.98 -20.91
C LYS A 385 2.52 11.46 -21.27
N GLU A 386 1.80 12.24 -20.47
CA GLU A 386 1.69 13.70 -20.65
C GLU A 386 3.02 14.43 -20.36
N SER A 387 3.92 13.85 -19.55
CA SER A 387 5.29 14.36 -19.36
C SER A 387 6.23 14.04 -20.54
N GLY A 388 5.74 13.34 -21.57
CA GLY A 388 6.49 13.01 -22.78
C GLY A 388 7.11 11.62 -22.83
N ALA A 389 6.91 10.78 -21.81
CA ALA A 389 7.56 9.47 -21.75
C ALA A 389 7.10 8.56 -22.88
N ASP A 390 8.02 7.73 -23.39
CA ASP A 390 7.67 6.61 -24.27
C ASP A 390 7.12 5.45 -23.42
N LEU A 391 5.97 5.69 -22.78
CA LEU A 391 5.28 4.71 -21.96
C LEU A 391 4.63 3.63 -22.85
N ARG A 392 5.04 2.37 -22.66
CA ARG A 392 4.59 1.23 -23.48
C ARG A 392 3.54 0.35 -22.80
N TYR A 393 3.62 0.25 -21.48
CA TYR A 393 2.82 -0.69 -20.69
C TYR A 393 2.43 -0.09 -19.35
N VAL A 394 1.17 -0.30 -18.94
CA VAL A 394 0.65 -0.01 -17.60
C VAL A 394 -0.10 -1.25 -17.09
N GLY A 395 0.53 -1.98 -16.18
CA GLY A 395 -0.06 -3.13 -15.47
C GLY A 395 -0.54 -2.75 -14.08
N THR A 396 -1.75 -3.15 -13.71
CA THR A 396 -2.26 -3.01 -12.33
C THR A 396 -2.83 -4.33 -11.82
N ALA A 397 -2.54 -4.65 -10.56
CA ALA A 397 -3.17 -5.76 -9.86
C ALA A 397 -4.66 -5.51 -9.55
N CYS A 398 -5.12 -4.26 -9.60
CA CYS A 398 -6.49 -3.85 -9.30
C CYS A 398 -7.45 -4.15 -10.47
N PRO A 399 -8.77 -4.24 -10.22
CA PRO A 399 -9.76 -4.49 -11.28
C PRO A 399 -10.04 -3.24 -12.12
N LYS A 400 -10.56 -3.47 -13.33
CA LYS A 400 -11.22 -2.39 -14.08
C LYS A 400 -12.51 -2.00 -13.35
N THR A 401 -12.72 -0.69 -13.21
CA THR A 401 -13.94 -0.11 -12.62
C THR A 401 -14.42 1.03 -13.51
N ARG A 402 -15.67 1.47 -13.31
CA ARG A 402 -16.18 2.65 -14.02
C ARG A 402 -15.40 3.94 -13.73
N TRP A 403 -14.70 4.01 -12.60
CA TRP A 403 -13.95 5.21 -12.18
C TRP A 403 -12.54 5.27 -12.77
N ASN A 404 -12.02 4.15 -13.27
CA ASN A 404 -10.72 4.09 -13.96
C ASN A 404 -10.82 3.90 -15.47
N GLU A 405 -12.05 3.76 -15.99
CA GLU A 405 -12.32 3.54 -17.41
C GLU A 405 -11.81 4.69 -18.29
N GLY A 406 -12.09 5.94 -17.91
CA GLY A 406 -11.62 7.12 -18.66
C GLY A 406 -10.09 7.20 -18.75
N ASP A 407 -9.37 6.82 -17.69
CA ASP A 407 -7.90 6.79 -17.74
C ASP A 407 -7.39 5.64 -18.62
N ALA A 408 -8.03 4.47 -18.55
CA ALA A 408 -7.66 3.30 -19.34
C ALA A 408 -7.88 3.53 -20.84
N GLU A 409 -9.03 4.11 -21.20
CA GLU A 409 -9.37 4.48 -22.57
C GLU A 409 -8.40 5.52 -23.11
N TRP A 410 -8.11 6.57 -22.32
CA TRP A 410 -7.16 7.60 -22.69
C TRP A 410 -5.76 7.02 -22.93
N LEU A 411 -5.25 6.18 -22.02
CA LEU A 411 -3.95 5.55 -22.16
C LEU A 411 -3.87 4.65 -23.40
N THR A 412 -4.91 3.84 -23.63
CA THR A 412 -5.00 2.95 -24.80
C THR A 412 -5.03 3.75 -26.10
N ALA A 413 -5.80 4.84 -26.15
CA ALA A 413 -5.84 5.74 -27.31
C ALA A 413 -4.49 6.40 -27.60
N HIS A 414 -3.64 6.55 -26.58
CA HIS A 414 -2.26 7.06 -26.69
C HIS A 414 -1.20 5.95 -26.89
N GLY A 415 -1.64 4.74 -27.28
CA GLY A 415 -0.77 3.64 -27.67
C GLY A 415 -0.13 2.87 -26.51
N VAL A 416 -0.64 3.03 -25.29
CA VAL A 416 -0.17 2.29 -24.11
C VAL A 416 -0.96 0.99 -23.98
N HIS A 417 -0.28 -0.14 -23.77
CA HIS A 417 -0.95 -1.38 -23.37
C HIS A 417 -1.39 -1.29 -21.91
N VAL A 418 -2.70 -1.34 -21.65
CA VAL A 418 -3.26 -1.33 -20.29
C VAL A 418 -3.69 -2.73 -19.90
N GLU A 419 -3.16 -3.23 -18.79
CA GLU A 419 -3.47 -4.56 -18.26
C GLU A 419 -4.05 -4.47 -16.85
N PHE A 420 -5.32 -4.85 -16.70
CA PHE A 420 -5.96 -5.03 -15.39
C PHE A 420 -5.78 -6.46 -14.90
N ARG A 421 -5.75 -6.65 -13.57
CA ARG A 421 -5.43 -7.95 -12.96
C ARG A 421 -4.14 -8.55 -13.54
N ALA A 422 -3.14 -7.70 -13.72
CA ALA A 422 -1.84 -8.10 -14.22
C ALA A 422 -1.21 -9.16 -13.30
N SER A 423 -0.72 -10.24 -13.90
CA SER A 423 0.08 -11.24 -13.21
C SER A 423 1.56 -10.85 -13.27
N LEU A 424 2.38 -11.43 -12.40
CA LEU A 424 3.81 -11.18 -12.41
C LEU A 424 4.44 -11.56 -13.76
N GLU A 425 3.98 -12.65 -14.37
CA GLU A 425 4.47 -13.14 -15.66
C GLU A 425 4.18 -12.16 -16.78
N LYS A 426 3.00 -11.52 -16.77
CA LYS A 426 2.64 -10.49 -17.76
C LYS A 426 3.50 -9.25 -17.60
N ASP A 427 3.72 -8.80 -16.36
CA ASP A 427 4.59 -7.65 -16.08
C ASP A 427 6.05 -7.92 -16.52
N ILE A 428 6.57 -9.11 -16.22
CA ILE A 428 7.90 -9.54 -16.65
C ILE A 428 7.98 -9.62 -18.18
N ALA A 429 6.97 -10.19 -18.83
CA ALA A 429 6.90 -10.27 -20.27
C ALA A 429 6.84 -8.88 -20.92
N ALA A 430 6.20 -7.90 -20.28
CA ALA A 430 6.18 -6.53 -20.75
C ALA A 430 7.58 -5.90 -20.72
N VAL A 431 8.33 -6.07 -19.62
CA VAL A 431 9.74 -5.63 -19.56
C VAL A 431 10.56 -6.26 -20.69
N ASP A 432 10.38 -7.55 -20.92
CA ASP A 432 11.15 -8.31 -21.91
C ASP A 432 10.80 -7.95 -23.36
N SER A 433 9.54 -7.64 -23.62
CA SER A 433 9.04 -7.37 -24.96
C SER A 433 9.27 -5.93 -25.39
N PHE A 434 9.23 -4.98 -24.44
CA PHE A 434 9.33 -3.55 -24.76
C PHE A 434 10.73 -2.98 -24.60
N ASP A 435 11.65 -3.70 -23.95
CA ASP A 435 13.05 -3.30 -23.72
C ASP A 435 13.14 -1.84 -23.21
N PRO A 436 12.60 -1.56 -22.00
CA PRO A 436 12.53 -0.20 -21.48
C PRO A 436 13.91 0.30 -21.04
N GLU A 437 14.11 1.62 -21.14
CA GLU A 437 15.24 2.30 -20.52
C GLU A 437 15.07 2.40 -18.99
N LEU A 438 13.83 2.35 -18.52
CA LEU A 438 13.48 2.31 -17.11
C LEU A 438 12.25 1.43 -16.87
N ALA A 439 12.39 0.41 -16.03
CA ALA A 439 11.26 -0.37 -15.55
C ALA A 439 10.76 0.18 -14.20
N ILE A 440 9.48 0.54 -14.11
CA ILE A 440 8.83 0.84 -12.85
C ILE A 440 7.91 -0.34 -12.52
N GLY A 441 8.10 -0.94 -11.36
CA GLY A 441 7.41 -2.20 -11.08
C GLY A 441 7.36 -2.55 -9.60
N THR A 442 6.82 -3.72 -9.34
CA THR A 442 6.83 -4.36 -8.02
C THR A 442 8.21 -4.96 -7.75
N THR A 443 8.50 -5.38 -6.50
CA THR A 443 9.84 -5.87 -6.14
C THR A 443 10.39 -6.97 -7.09
N PRO A 444 9.59 -8.00 -7.48
CA PRO A 444 10.07 -9.02 -8.41
C PRO A 444 10.32 -8.48 -9.82
N VAL A 445 9.51 -7.55 -10.31
CA VAL A 445 9.69 -6.91 -11.63
C VAL A 445 10.96 -6.06 -11.64
N VAL A 446 11.19 -5.28 -10.57
CA VAL A 446 12.42 -4.49 -10.39
C VAL A 446 13.65 -5.39 -10.30
N GLN A 447 13.55 -6.51 -9.59
CA GLN A 447 14.64 -7.48 -9.52
C GLN A 447 14.95 -8.05 -10.91
N HIS A 448 13.93 -8.49 -11.65
CA HIS A 448 14.07 -9.01 -13.01
C HIS A 448 14.72 -8.01 -13.96
N ALA A 449 14.26 -6.76 -13.97
CA ALA A 449 14.85 -5.70 -14.80
C ALA A 449 16.33 -5.45 -14.44
N LYS A 450 16.65 -5.35 -13.15
CA LYS A 450 18.04 -5.13 -12.69
C LYS A 450 18.97 -6.29 -13.02
N GLN A 451 18.49 -7.53 -13.01
CA GLN A 451 19.25 -8.71 -13.46
C GLN A 451 19.61 -8.65 -14.96
N LYS A 452 18.87 -7.84 -15.73
CA LYS A 452 19.14 -7.57 -17.16
C LYS A 452 19.91 -6.27 -17.39
N SER A 453 20.45 -5.65 -16.33
CA SER A 453 21.12 -4.34 -16.39
C SER A 453 20.19 -3.20 -16.83
N ILE A 454 18.88 -3.36 -16.63
CA ILE A 454 17.90 -2.30 -16.89
C ILE A 454 17.68 -1.52 -15.59
N PRO A 455 17.85 -0.18 -15.58
CA PRO A 455 17.48 0.65 -14.44
C PRO A 455 16.02 0.40 -14.05
N ALA A 456 15.76 0.32 -12.74
CA ALA A 456 14.40 0.05 -12.27
C ALA A 456 14.06 0.67 -10.91
N LEU A 457 12.81 1.13 -10.78
CA LEU A 457 12.26 1.77 -9.59
C LEU A 457 11.11 0.96 -9.02
N TYR A 458 11.11 0.79 -7.70
CA TYR A 458 10.00 0.17 -7.00
C TYR A 458 8.82 1.13 -6.87
N PHE A 459 7.66 0.74 -7.40
CA PHE A 459 6.47 1.59 -7.54
C PHE A 459 6.02 2.19 -6.21
N THR A 460 5.76 1.38 -5.17
CA THR A 460 5.15 1.85 -3.92
C THR A 460 5.96 2.94 -3.22
N ASN A 461 7.26 2.73 -3.05
CA ASN A 461 8.08 3.65 -2.24
C ASN A 461 8.68 4.82 -3.03
N LEU A 462 8.92 4.65 -4.34
CA LEU A 462 9.61 5.67 -5.12
C LEU A 462 8.68 6.49 -6.00
N ILE A 463 7.48 5.97 -6.31
CA ILE A 463 6.52 6.59 -7.21
C ILE A 463 5.22 6.94 -6.46
N SER A 464 4.55 5.97 -5.85
CA SER A 464 3.27 6.18 -5.15
C SER A 464 3.39 7.07 -3.89
N ALA A 465 4.59 7.18 -3.33
CA ALA A 465 4.89 8.03 -2.17
C ALA A 465 5.26 9.49 -2.54
N ARG A 466 4.82 9.99 -3.70
CA ARG A 466 5.14 11.34 -4.18
C ARG A 466 3.88 12.12 -4.55
N PRO A 467 3.92 13.46 -4.56
CA PRO A 467 2.83 14.26 -5.12
C PRO A 467 2.56 13.88 -6.58
N LEU A 468 1.28 13.70 -6.93
CA LEU A 468 0.84 13.36 -8.28
C LEU A 468 -0.12 14.40 -8.89
N MET A 469 -0.73 15.23 -8.04
CA MET A 469 -1.89 16.03 -8.44
C MET A 469 -1.50 17.43 -8.94
N GLY A 470 -2.14 17.85 -10.04
CA GLY A 470 -2.00 19.19 -10.60
C GLY A 470 -0.55 19.60 -10.92
N PRO A 471 -0.21 20.90 -10.83
CA PRO A 471 1.13 21.39 -11.17
C PRO A 471 2.26 20.80 -10.31
N ALA A 472 1.99 20.43 -9.06
CA ALA A 472 2.99 19.85 -8.16
C ALA A 472 3.39 18.43 -8.58
N GLY A 473 2.45 17.65 -9.13
CA GLY A 473 2.72 16.30 -9.63
C GLY A 473 3.69 16.27 -10.80
N ALA A 474 3.53 17.21 -11.74
CA ALA A 474 4.32 17.29 -12.97
C ALA A 474 5.84 17.34 -12.73
N GLY A 475 6.32 18.19 -11.82
CA GLY A 475 7.76 18.32 -11.56
C GLY A 475 8.37 17.22 -10.67
N SER A 476 7.56 16.62 -9.79
CA SER A 476 8.03 15.69 -8.75
C SER A 476 8.56 14.36 -9.31
N LEU A 477 7.83 13.77 -10.28
CA LEU A 477 8.21 12.49 -10.86
C LEU A 477 9.38 12.61 -11.83
N ALA A 478 9.41 13.67 -12.64
CA ALA A 478 10.41 13.84 -13.71
C ALA A 478 11.85 13.79 -13.18
N THR A 479 12.12 14.47 -12.06
CA THR A 479 13.45 14.48 -11.44
C THR A 479 13.96 13.07 -11.13
N VAL A 480 13.10 12.25 -10.53
CA VAL A 480 13.46 10.90 -10.07
C VAL A 480 13.62 9.95 -11.24
N ILE A 481 12.72 10.05 -12.21
CA ILE A 481 12.68 9.17 -13.38
C ILE A 481 13.86 9.45 -14.29
N ASN A 482 14.13 10.72 -14.59
CA ASN A 482 15.28 11.10 -15.42
C ASN A 482 16.60 10.71 -14.75
N ALA A 483 16.73 10.92 -13.43
CA ALA A 483 17.90 10.47 -12.68
C ALA A 483 18.05 8.94 -12.72
N ALA A 484 16.96 8.18 -12.57
CA ALA A 484 17.00 6.73 -12.60
C ALA A 484 17.36 6.19 -14.00
N ALA A 485 16.73 6.71 -15.06
CA ALA A 485 17.01 6.34 -16.44
C ALA A 485 18.47 6.64 -16.82
N GLY A 486 19.02 7.76 -16.34
CA GLY A 486 20.43 8.14 -16.56
C GLY A 486 21.47 7.23 -15.89
N ASN A 487 21.08 6.24 -15.08
CA ASN A 487 22.02 5.33 -14.42
C ASN A 487 22.43 4.10 -15.28
N LYS A 488 22.04 4.02 -16.55
CA LYS A 488 22.31 2.84 -17.40
C LYS A 488 23.79 2.43 -17.42
N ASP A 489 24.71 3.37 -17.61
CA ASP A 489 26.15 3.08 -17.65
C ASP A 489 26.67 2.46 -16.34
N ARG A 490 26.09 2.86 -15.19
CA ARG A 490 26.43 2.29 -13.89
C ARG A 490 25.95 0.86 -13.76
N PHE A 491 24.77 0.54 -14.30
CA PHE A 491 24.29 -0.85 -14.36
C PHE A 491 25.19 -1.70 -15.24
N ASP A 492 25.57 -1.20 -16.41
CA ASP A 492 26.46 -1.93 -17.33
C ASP A 492 27.84 -2.18 -16.72
N ALA A 493 28.43 -1.18 -16.05
CA ALA A 493 29.68 -1.33 -15.33
C ALA A 493 29.59 -2.36 -14.21
N MET A 494 28.47 -2.39 -13.46
CA MET A 494 28.25 -3.37 -12.39
C MET A 494 28.08 -4.79 -12.94
N THR A 495 27.36 -4.95 -14.05
CA THR A 495 27.20 -6.25 -14.71
C THR A 495 28.52 -6.75 -15.27
N ALA A 496 29.31 -5.88 -15.91
CA ALA A 496 30.65 -6.23 -16.40
C ALA A 496 31.59 -6.62 -15.24
N PHE A 497 31.53 -5.92 -14.11
CA PHE A 497 32.34 -6.23 -12.93
C PHE A 497 32.02 -7.61 -12.33
N PHE A 498 30.73 -7.98 -12.28
CA PHE A 498 30.27 -9.28 -11.75
C PHE A 498 30.13 -10.36 -12.85
N GLU A 499 30.66 -10.14 -14.04
CA GLU A 499 30.55 -11.11 -15.13
C GLU A 499 31.14 -12.46 -14.71
N GLY A 500 30.35 -13.51 -14.91
CA GLY A 500 30.74 -14.88 -14.55
C GLY A 500 30.65 -15.22 -13.06
N VAL A 501 30.28 -14.29 -12.16
CA VAL A 501 30.01 -14.58 -10.74
C VAL A 501 28.62 -15.18 -10.57
N GLY A 502 28.49 -16.23 -9.75
CA GLY A 502 27.19 -16.81 -9.43
C GLY A 502 26.56 -17.63 -10.57
N LYS A 503 27.28 -17.87 -11.66
CA LYS A 503 26.85 -18.64 -12.83
C LYS A 503 27.58 -19.98 -12.90
N ASP A 504 26.89 -21.02 -13.36
CA ASP A 504 27.44 -22.36 -13.57
C ASP A 504 28.25 -22.84 -12.34
N HIS A 505 29.51 -23.20 -12.54
CA HIS A 505 30.39 -23.69 -11.47
C HIS A 505 30.75 -22.64 -10.41
N THR A 506 30.53 -21.35 -10.66
CA THR A 506 30.79 -20.27 -9.70
C THR A 506 29.56 -19.93 -8.85
N ALA A 507 28.41 -20.57 -9.10
CA ALA A 507 27.19 -20.41 -8.33
C ALA A 507 27.29 -20.92 -6.88
N GLY A 508 28.30 -21.75 -6.58
CA GLY A 508 28.43 -22.38 -5.26
C GLY A 508 27.41 -23.49 -5.00
N VAL A 509 26.56 -23.80 -5.98
CA VAL A 509 25.54 -24.85 -5.94
C VAL A 509 25.78 -25.78 -7.13
N TRP A 510 26.23 -27.01 -6.84
CA TRP A 510 26.53 -28.03 -7.85
C TRP A 510 25.52 -29.17 -7.72
N HIS A 511 24.60 -29.28 -8.67
CA HIS A 511 23.59 -30.35 -8.69
C HIS A 511 24.17 -31.74 -9.03
N ASP A 512 25.34 -31.77 -9.67
CA ASP A 512 26.10 -32.99 -9.99
C ASP A 512 27.50 -32.91 -9.35
N PRO A 513 27.79 -33.72 -8.31
CA PRO A 513 29.10 -33.73 -7.63
C PRO A 513 30.26 -34.14 -8.55
N ASN A 514 29.99 -34.81 -9.67
CA ASN A 514 31.03 -35.24 -10.62
C ASN A 514 31.40 -34.13 -11.62
N ARG A 515 30.68 -33.00 -11.60
CA ARG A 515 30.95 -31.80 -12.38
C ARG A 515 31.49 -30.67 -11.51
N LEU A 516 32.25 -31.00 -10.46
CA LEU A 516 33.01 -29.97 -9.74
C LEU A 516 34.11 -29.43 -10.67
N PRO A 517 34.33 -28.10 -10.71
CA PRO A 517 35.43 -27.55 -11.46
C PRO A 517 36.74 -28.14 -10.92
N ASP A 518 37.61 -28.60 -11.82
CA ASP A 518 38.95 -29.02 -11.46
C ASP A 518 39.62 -27.84 -10.74
N LYS A 519 40.12 -28.07 -9.52
CA LYS A 519 40.83 -27.04 -8.76
C LYS A 519 42.11 -26.68 -9.52
N GLN A 520 42.02 -25.76 -10.47
CA GLN A 520 43.18 -25.03 -10.93
C GLN A 520 43.57 -24.10 -9.79
N ALA A 521 44.55 -24.55 -8.99
CA ALA A 521 45.17 -23.71 -7.99
C ALA A 521 45.69 -22.45 -8.69
N LYS A 522 44.96 -21.34 -8.58
CA LYS A 522 45.58 -20.03 -8.77
C LYS A 522 46.71 -19.99 -7.75
N ALA A 523 47.96 -19.95 -8.23
CA ALA A 523 49.10 -19.68 -7.37
C ALA A 523 48.71 -18.48 -6.50
N ALA A 524 48.68 -18.69 -5.18
CA ALA A 524 48.38 -17.61 -4.26
C ALA A 524 49.36 -16.50 -4.59
N ALA A 525 48.86 -15.36 -5.07
CA ALA A 525 49.65 -14.15 -5.01
C ALA A 525 50.08 -14.01 -3.54
N PRO A 526 51.38 -13.83 -3.24
CA PRO A 526 51.81 -13.69 -1.86
C PRO A 526 50.94 -12.60 -1.24
N LEU A 527 50.21 -12.96 -0.19
CA LEU A 527 49.46 -12.00 0.60
C LEU A 527 50.42 -10.87 0.92
N VAL A 528 50.18 -9.69 0.34
CA VAL A 528 50.88 -8.49 0.76
C VAL A 528 50.58 -8.40 2.24
N ALA A 529 51.61 -8.53 3.08
CA ALA A 529 51.45 -8.54 4.52
C ALA A 529 50.57 -7.35 4.90
N ALA A 530 49.38 -7.64 5.45
CA ALA A 530 48.48 -6.60 5.91
C ALA A 530 49.29 -5.70 6.85
N LYS A 531 49.36 -4.40 6.55
CA LYS A 531 49.90 -3.43 7.51
C LYS A 531 49.16 -3.65 8.82
N SER A 532 49.88 -3.69 9.93
CA SER A 532 49.32 -3.96 11.26
C SER A 532 48.22 -2.98 11.70
N SER A 533 48.06 -1.88 10.97
CA SER A 533 46.95 -0.94 11.11
C SER A 533 46.74 -0.19 9.79
N VAL A 534 45.47 -0.04 9.39
CA VAL A 534 45.03 0.87 8.32
C VAL A 534 44.83 2.25 8.95
N THR A 535 45.39 3.30 8.34
CA THR A 535 45.19 4.68 8.77
C THR A 535 44.20 5.40 7.84
N MET A 536 43.61 6.49 8.33
CA MET A 536 42.67 7.34 7.57
C MET A 536 43.27 7.94 6.29
N GLU A 537 44.60 7.93 6.14
CA GLU A 537 45.32 8.43 4.97
C GLU A 537 45.48 7.35 3.88
N ASP A 538 45.15 6.08 4.19
CA ASP A 538 45.13 4.97 3.23
C ASP A 538 43.77 4.86 2.48
N PHE A 539 42.80 5.75 2.79
CA PHE A 539 41.52 5.96 2.07
C PHE A 539 41.54 7.33 1.39
#